data_AF-A0A316KST6-F1
#
_entry.id   AF-A0A316KST6-F1
#
_cell.length_a   1.000
_cell.length_b   1.000
_cell.length_c   1.000
_cell.angle_alpha   90.00
_cell.angle_beta   90.00
_cell.angle_gamma   90.00
#
_symmetry.space_group_name_H-M   'P 1'
#
loop_
_entity.id
_entity.type
_entity.pdbx_description
1 polymer ?
#
loop_
_entity_poly.entity_id
_entity_poly.type
_entity_poly.pdbx_seq_one_letter_code
_entity_poly.pdbx_strand_id
1 'polypeptide(L)'
;MARKPYKHQKKGAGRFVQLPEWLQKTEAWATLPPGPRALYIELKRRYTGSNNGRIILSHRDAAKALNVHRNTVGPWFKELEARGFIVMVQGHCLGPSGIGKTSHWLLTELPSDDMKAPSKAFASWRQIQKPRTNPVPPRHNDCDTKGNLRVVK
;
A
#
# COMPACT_ATOMS: atom_id res chain seq x y z
N MET A 1 -12.96 -34.35 43.57
CA MET A 1 -12.94 -33.79 42.20
C MET A 1 -11.49 -33.66 41.74
N ALA A 2 -10.97 -34.60 40.94
CA ALA A 2 -9.59 -34.54 40.45
C ALA A 2 -9.46 -33.45 39.36
N ARG A 3 -8.51 -32.50 39.52
CA ARG A 3 -8.25 -31.45 38.53
C ARG A 3 -7.59 -32.09 37.30
N LYS A 4 -8.17 -31.87 36.12
CA LYS A 4 -7.60 -32.32 34.84
C LYS A 4 -6.19 -31.74 34.68
N PRO A 5 -5.16 -32.55 34.39
CA PRO A 5 -3.80 -32.04 34.16
C PRO A 5 -3.79 -31.10 32.95
N TYR A 6 -3.08 -29.97 33.08
CA TYR A 6 -2.96 -28.98 32.02
C TYR A 6 -2.24 -29.58 30.81
N LYS A 7 -2.90 -29.62 29.65
CA LYS A 7 -2.34 -30.18 28.42
C LYS A 7 -1.27 -29.21 27.88
N HIS A 8 0.00 -29.54 28.11
CA HIS A 8 1.18 -28.75 27.72
C HIS A 8 1.40 -28.59 26.20
N GLN A 9 0.55 -29.20 25.37
CA GLN A 9 0.66 -29.17 23.91
C GLN A 9 -0.72 -29.00 23.23
N LYS A 10 -1.52 -28.04 23.68
CA LYS A 10 -2.60 -27.56 22.82
C LYS A 10 -1.97 -26.80 21.64
N LYS A 11 -1.66 -27.52 20.55
CA LYS A 11 -1.36 -26.88 19.27
C LYS A 11 -2.61 -26.08 18.87
N GLY A 12 -2.57 -24.77 19.09
CA GLY A 12 -3.62 -23.86 18.63
C GLY A 12 -3.75 -23.92 17.11
N ALA A 13 -4.74 -23.22 16.55
CA ALA A 13 -5.09 -23.23 15.12
C ALA A 13 -3.99 -22.69 14.15
N GLY A 14 -2.75 -22.51 14.62
CA GLY A 14 -1.65 -21.95 13.85
C GLY A 14 -1.65 -20.42 13.84
N ARG A 15 -0.77 -19.84 13.00
CA ARG A 15 -0.69 -18.39 12.79
C ARG A 15 -1.76 -17.97 11.77
N PHE A 16 -2.52 -16.94 12.11
CA PHE A 16 -3.51 -16.32 11.22
C PHE A 16 -3.28 -14.81 11.14
N VAL A 17 -3.85 -14.20 10.10
CA VAL A 17 -3.86 -12.74 9.93
C VAL A 17 -5.25 -12.23 10.25
N GLN A 18 -5.36 -11.40 11.28
CA GLN A 18 -6.62 -10.76 11.63
C GLN A 18 -6.76 -9.44 10.84
N LEU A 19 -7.91 -9.22 10.20
CA LEU A 19 -8.28 -7.93 9.62
C LEU A 19 -9.45 -7.35 10.41
N PRO A 20 -9.25 -6.29 11.21
CA PRO A 20 -10.33 -5.75 12.01
C PRO A 20 -11.31 -4.95 11.14
N GLU A 21 -12.59 -5.03 11.50
CA GLU A 21 -13.68 -4.39 10.75
C GLU A 21 -13.51 -2.87 10.65
N TRP A 22 -13.05 -2.21 11.73
CA TRP A 22 -12.84 -0.77 11.73
C TRP A 22 -11.80 -0.31 10.70
N LEU A 23 -10.82 -1.16 10.38
CA LEU A 23 -9.83 -0.88 9.33
C LEU A 23 -10.48 -1.07 7.95
N GLN A 24 -11.23 -2.14 7.77
CA GLN A 24 -11.87 -2.46 6.49
C GLN A 24 -12.97 -1.45 6.12
N LYS A 25 -13.66 -0.89 7.11
CA LYS A 25 -14.68 0.15 6.96
C LYS A 25 -14.11 1.51 6.53
N THR A 26 -12.80 1.73 6.67
CA THR A 26 -12.19 3.00 6.25
C THR A 26 -12.31 3.21 4.74
N GLU A 27 -12.49 4.46 4.33
CA GLU A 27 -12.55 4.83 2.91
C GLU A 27 -11.26 4.45 2.17
N ALA A 28 -10.12 4.55 2.86
CA ALA A 28 -8.81 4.15 2.37
C ALA A 28 -8.76 2.67 1.98
N TRP A 29 -9.39 1.79 2.76
CA TRP A 29 -9.47 0.36 2.46
C TRP A 29 -10.53 0.09 1.40
N ALA A 30 -11.73 0.67 1.55
CA ALA A 30 -12.89 0.41 0.70
C ALA A 30 -12.63 0.74 -0.78
N THR A 31 -11.82 1.76 -1.05
CA THR A 31 -11.44 2.19 -2.41
C THR A 31 -10.12 1.59 -2.90
N LEU A 32 -9.48 0.73 -2.11
CA LEU A 32 -8.18 0.13 -2.46
C LEU A 32 -8.35 -0.94 -3.55
N PRO A 33 -7.50 -0.97 -4.59
CA PRO A 33 -7.50 -2.07 -5.54
C PRO A 33 -7.16 -3.40 -4.84
N PRO A 34 -7.57 -4.54 -5.42
CA PRO A 34 -7.34 -5.85 -4.80
C PRO A 34 -5.85 -6.22 -4.63
N GLY A 35 -4.99 -5.77 -5.54
CA GLY A 35 -3.54 -6.03 -5.48
C GLY A 35 -2.87 -5.47 -4.22
N PRO A 36 -2.94 -4.16 -3.97
CA PRO A 36 -2.46 -3.55 -2.72
C PRO A 36 -3.09 -4.15 -1.47
N ARG A 37 -4.39 -4.54 -1.48
CA ARG A 37 -5.02 -5.27 -0.36
C ARG A 37 -4.30 -6.58 -0.05
N ALA A 38 -4.01 -7.38 -1.08
CA ALA A 38 -3.28 -8.64 -0.92
C ALA A 38 -1.85 -8.41 -0.40
N LEU A 39 -1.18 -7.36 -0.88
CA LEU A 39 0.15 -6.96 -0.40
C LEU A 39 0.14 -6.56 1.08
N TYR A 40 -0.87 -5.83 1.54
CA TYR A 40 -1.03 -5.49 2.96
C TYR A 40 -1.17 -6.74 3.84
N ILE A 41 -1.95 -7.72 3.38
CA ILE A 41 -2.13 -8.99 4.10
C ILE A 41 -0.80 -9.76 4.21
N GLU A 42 0.00 -9.79 3.15
CA GLU A 42 1.32 -10.44 3.18
C GLU A 42 2.30 -9.72 4.13
N LEU A 43 2.28 -8.40 4.19
CA LEU A 43 3.03 -7.65 5.20
C LEU A 43 2.57 -7.99 6.63
N LYS A 44 1.26 -8.04 6.86
CA LYS A 44 0.69 -8.40 8.16
C LYS A 44 0.98 -9.84 8.56
N ARG A 45 1.07 -10.77 7.59
CA ARG A 45 1.52 -12.15 7.82
C ARG A 45 2.97 -12.26 8.29
N ARG A 46 3.84 -11.36 7.82
CA ARG A 46 5.27 -11.31 8.20
C ARG A 46 5.51 -10.63 9.55
N TYR A 47 4.51 -9.92 10.07
CA TYR A 47 4.56 -9.39 11.41
C TYR A 47 4.52 -10.53 12.45
N THR A 48 5.43 -10.47 13.43
CA THR A 48 5.60 -11.47 14.49
C THR A 48 5.16 -10.97 15.87
N GLY A 49 4.72 -9.72 15.99
CA GLY A 49 4.32 -9.13 17.28
C GLY A 49 5.31 -8.11 17.84
N SER A 50 6.57 -8.14 17.41
CA SER A 50 7.64 -7.23 17.88
C SER A 50 8.48 -6.63 16.76
N ASN A 51 8.35 -7.10 15.52
CA ASN A 51 9.15 -6.62 14.40
C ASN A 51 8.50 -5.47 13.62
N ASN A 52 7.58 -4.69 14.22
CA ASN A 52 6.95 -3.60 13.49
C ASN A 52 7.99 -2.49 13.20
N GLY A 53 8.12 -2.09 11.95
CA GLY A 53 9.20 -1.21 11.48
C GLY A 53 10.48 -1.93 11.06
N ARG A 54 10.53 -3.25 11.26
CA ARG A 54 11.59 -4.15 10.79
C ARG A 54 11.03 -5.28 9.92
N ILE A 55 9.83 -5.09 9.35
CA ILE A 55 9.22 -6.08 8.47
C ILE A 55 9.97 -6.04 7.14
N ILE A 56 10.71 -7.11 6.86
CA ILE A 56 11.52 -7.23 5.65
C ILE A 56 10.65 -7.77 4.52
N LEU A 57 10.47 -6.97 3.47
CA LEU A 57 9.79 -7.39 2.25
C LEU A 57 10.35 -6.63 1.04
N SER A 58 11.10 -7.33 0.19
CA SER A 58 11.56 -6.78 -1.09
C SER A 58 10.45 -6.86 -2.15
N HIS A 59 10.57 -6.02 -3.19
CA HIS A 59 9.66 -6.08 -4.34
C HIS A 59 9.66 -7.46 -5.02
N ARG A 60 10.83 -8.11 -5.11
CA ARG A 60 10.97 -9.44 -5.73
C ARG A 60 10.32 -10.52 -4.87
N ASP A 61 10.49 -10.46 -3.54
CA ASP A 61 9.90 -11.44 -2.64
C ASP A 61 8.39 -11.27 -2.53
N ALA A 62 7.90 -10.03 -2.55
CA ALA A 62 6.48 -9.72 -2.62
C ALA A 62 5.86 -10.26 -3.91
N ALA A 63 6.53 -10.08 -5.05
CA ALA A 63 6.08 -10.61 -6.33
C ALA A 63 5.97 -12.14 -6.31
N LYS A 64 6.96 -12.83 -5.74
CA LYS A 64 6.91 -14.29 -5.53
C LYS A 64 5.79 -14.70 -4.59
N ALA A 65 5.64 -14.01 -3.46
CA ALA A 65 4.64 -14.34 -2.44
C ALA A 65 3.19 -14.16 -2.95
N LEU A 66 2.97 -13.15 -3.80
CA LEU A 66 1.66 -12.85 -4.39
C LEU A 66 1.44 -13.51 -5.75
N ASN A 67 2.43 -14.25 -6.25
CA ASN A 67 2.43 -14.87 -7.58
C ASN A 67 2.11 -13.87 -8.72
N VAL A 68 2.82 -12.74 -8.74
CA VAL A 68 2.67 -11.70 -9.76
C VAL A 68 4.00 -11.29 -10.36
N HIS A 69 3.95 -10.58 -11.48
CA HIS A 69 5.17 -10.04 -12.09
C HIS A 69 5.80 -8.94 -11.22
N ARG A 70 7.14 -8.89 -11.20
CA ARG A 70 7.92 -7.95 -10.36
C ARG A 70 7.57 -6.47 -10.59
N ASN A 71 7.19 -6.10 -11.81
CA ASN A 71 6.86 -4.72 -12.16
C ASN A 71 5.49 -4.28 -11.62
N THR A 72 4.64 -5.22 -11.22
CA THR A 72 3.28 -4.94 -10.74
C THR A 72 3.27 -4.47 -9.28
N VAL A 73 4.24 -4.93 -8.47
CA VAL A 73 4.23 -4.70 -7.02
C VAL A 73 4.70 -3.31 -6.63
N GLY A 74 5.58 -2.69 -7.43
CA GLY A 74 6.11 -1.35 -7.16
C GLY A 74 5.01 -0.30 -6.95
N PRO A 75 4.06 -0.15 -7.90
CA PRO A 75 2.89 0.70 -7.72
C PRO A 75 2.05 0.37 -6.47
N TRP A 76 1.96 -0.91 -6.09
CA TRP A 76 1.15 -1.31 -4.93
C TRP A 76 1.75 -0.85 -3.60
N PHE A 77 3.09 -0.89 -3.45
CA PHE A 77 3.75 -0.31 -2.27
C PHE A 77 3.49 1.19 -2.17
N LYS A 78 3.62 1.91 -3.29
CA LYS A 78 3.35 3.35 -3.34
C LYS A 78 1.90 3.67 -2.97
N GLU A 79 0.95 2.87 -3.43
CA GLU A 79 -0.47 3.05 -3.12
C GLU A 79 -0.74 2.85 -1.61
N LEU A 80 -0.15 1.81 -0.99
CA LEU A 80 -0.30 1.56 0.44
C LEU A 80 0.33 2.67 1.29
N GLU A 81 1.49 3.18 0.87
CA GLU A 81 2.19 4.28 1.53
C GLU A 81 1.42 5.59 1.39
N ALA A 82 0.96 5.92 0.17
CA ALA A 82 0.16 7.12 -0.10
C ALA A 82 -1.15 7.17 0.69
N ARG A 83 -1.74 6.00 0.98
CA ARG A 83 -2.94 5.89 1.80
C ARG A 83 -2.65 5.73 3.29
N GLY A 84 -1.38 5.69 3.69
CA GLY A 84 -0.97 5.67 5.09
C GLY A 84 -1.19 4.33 5.80
N PHE A 85 -1.26 3.21 5.07
CA PHE A 85 -1.29 1.86 5.68
C PHE A 85 0.10 1.39 6.11
N ILE A 86 1.13 1.79 5.36
CA ILE A 86 2.51 1.40 5.59
C ILE A 86 3.43 2.61 5.53
N VAL A 87 4.58 2.51 6.19
CA VAL A 87 5.67 3.49 6.11
C VAL A 87 6.96 2.74 5.82
N MET A 88 7.74 3.24 4.86
CA MET A 88 9.08 2.75 4.61
C MET A 88 10.04 3.29 5.68
N VAL A 89 10.49 2.43 6.59
CA VAL A 89 11.45 2.83 7.65
C VAL A 89 12.87 2.87 7.10
N GLN A 90 13.20 1.90 6.24
CA GLN A 90 14.51 1.83 5.62
C GLN A 90 14.38 1.50 4.14
N GLY A 91 14.99 2.35 3.32
CA GLY A 91 15.14 2.17 1.88
C GLY A 91 15.97 0.95 1.52
N HIS A 92 15.75 0.39 0.32
CA HIS A 92 16.71 -0.54 -0.24
C HIS A 92 18.00 0.21 -0.59
N CYS A 93 19.13 -0.18 -0.02
CA CYS A 93 20.42 0.44 -0.33
C CYS A 93 21.50 -0.62 -0.49
N LEU A 94 22.45 -0.36 -1.37
CA LEU A 94 23.65 -1.18 -1.46
C LEU A 94 24.60 -0.72 -0.35
N GLY A 95 24.87 -1.59 0.62
CA GLY A 95 25.78 -1.24 1.71
C GLY A 95 27.23 -1.11 1.23
N PRO A 96 28.11 -0.44 1.99
CA PRO A 96 29.53 -0.31 1.67
C PRO A 96 30.24 -1.66 1.49
N SER A 97 29.73 -2.69 2.18
CA SER A 97 30.22 -4.07 2.12
C SER A 97 29.70 -4.88 0.92
N GLY A 98 29.00 -4.25 -0.03
CA GLY A 98 28.39 -4.93 -1.19
C GLY A 98 27.14 -5.75 -0.88
N ILE A 99 26.71 -5.83 0.37
CA ILE A 99 25.48 -6.52 0.78
C ILE A 99 24.29 -5.58 0.58
N GLY A 100 23.35 -6.00 -0.26
CA GLY A 100 22.09 -5.28 -0.47
C GLY A 100 21.23 -5.32 0.79
N LYS A 101 20.86 -4.15 1.31
CA LYS A 101 19.86 -4.02 2.37
C LYS A 101 18.47 -4.00 1.74
N THR A 102 17.57 -4.82 2.27
CA THR A 102 16.16 -4.88 1.83
C THR A 102 15.33 -3.79 2.52
N SER A 103 14.23 -3.41 1.89
CA SER A 103 13.26 -2.47 2.44
C SER A 103 12.65 -2.98 3.76
N HIS A 104 12.63 -2.11 4.77
CA HIS A 104 11.95 -2.36 6.04
C HIS A 104 10.66 -1.56 6.11
N TRP A 105 9.58 -2.22 6.53
CA TRP A 105 8.24 -1.65 6.55
C TRP A 105 7.68 -1.61 7.97
N LEU A 106 6.89 -0.56 8.22
CA LEU A 106 6.07 -0.38 9.41
C LEU A 106 4.59 -0.41 9.03
N LEU A 107 3.78 -1.13 9.80
CA LEU A 107 2.32 -1.12 9.72
C LEU A 107 1.77 -0.04 10.64
N THR A 108 1.05 0.93 10.10
CA THR A 108 0.56 2.09 10.88
C THR A 108 -0.63 1.76 11.79
N GLU A 109 -1.26 0.60 11.59
CA GLU A 109 -2.31 0.04 12.44
C GLU A 109 -1.77 -0.35 13.83
N LEU A 110 -0.51 -0.76 13.90
CA LEU A 110 0.12 -1.39 15.06
C LEU A 110 1.14 -0.44 15.71
N PRO A 111 1.35 -0.52 17.03
CA PRO A 111 2.41 0.23 17.69
C PRO A 111 3.77 -0.16 17.13
N SER A 112 4.70 0.80 17.08
CA SER A 112 6.09 0.51 16.72
C SER A 112 6.78 -0.27 17.85
N ASP A 113 7.87 -0.98 17.53
CA ASP A 113 8.74 -1.64 18.52
C ASP A 113 9.21 -0.66 19.62
N ASP A 114 9.37 0.62 19.26
CA ASP A 114 9.76 1.71 20.16
C ASP A 114 8.64 2.18 21.13
N MET A 115 7.60 1.37 21.38
CA MET A 115 6.44 1.71 22.23
C MET A 115 5.66 2.96 21.81
N LYS A 116 5.87 3.46 20.59
CA LYS A 116 5.15 4.62 20.04
C LYS A 116 3.72 4.24 19.66
N ALA A 117 2.79 5.15 19.93
CA ALA A 117 1.40 4.98 19.55
C ALA A 117 1.24 4.76 18.04
N PRO A 118 0.31 3.89 17.61
CA PRO A 118 0.02 3.67 16.20
C PRO A 118 -0.52 4.94 15.56
N SER A 119 0.08 5.37 14.44
CA SER A 119 -0.31 6.59 13.74
C SER A 119 -1.71 6.50 13.11
N LYS A 120 -2.09 5.32 12.57
CA LYS A 120 -3.36 5.10 11.87
C LYS A 120 -3.68 6.15 10.79
N ALA A 121 -2.68 6.61 10.04
CA ALA A 121 -2.83 7.65 9.01
C ALA A 121 -3.91 7.33 7.96
N PHE A 122 -4.17 6.05 7.68
CA PHE A 122 -5.25 5.63 6.77
C PHE A 122 -6.66 5.99 7.26
N ALA A 123 -6.86 6.24 8.55
CA ALA A 123 -8.18 6.57 9.09
C ALA A 123 -8.65 7.99 8.71
N SER A 124 -7.72 8.92 8.50
CA SER A 124 -8.01 10.30 8.06
C SER A 124 -7.94 10.46 6.54
N TRP A 125 -7.51 9.43 5.80
CA TRP A 125 -7.40 9.49 4.35
C TRP A 125 -8.77 9.59 3.68
N ARG A 126 -8.85 10.43 2.64
CA ARG A 126 -10.04 10.67 1.81
C ARG A 126 -9.69 10.58 0.34
N GLN A 127 -10.57 10.02 -0.47
CA GLN A 127 -10.37 9.95 -1.91
C GLN A 127 -10.54 11.35 -2.51
N ILE A 128 -9.48 11.87 -3.13
CA ILE A 128 -9.56 13.11 -3.90
C ILE A 128 -10.37 12.82 -5.15
N GLN A 129 -11.64 13.24 -5.17
CA GLN A 129 -12.45 13.19 -6.36
C GLN A 129 -11.98 14.28 -7.31
N LYS A 130 -11.43 13.89 -8.47
CA LYS A 130 -11.18 14.86 -9.53
C LYS A 130 -12.55 15.38 -9.99
N PRO A 131 -12.76 16.71 -10.04
CA PRO A 131 -14.00 17.25 -10.58
C PRO A 131 -14.18 16.72 -11.99
N ARG A 132 -15.43 16.40 -12.35
CA ARG A 132 -15.76 15.96 -13.71
C ARG A 132 -15.24 17.02 -14.68
N THR A 133 -14.38 16.62 -15.61
CA THR A 133 -13.95 17.52 -16.68
C THR A 133 -15.18 17.94 -17.45
N ASN A 134 -15.48 19.24 -17.44
CA ASN A 134 -16.56 19.77 -18.26
C ASN A 134 -16.21 19.50 -19.73
N PRO A 135 -17.10 18.88 -20.51
CA PRO A 135 -16.85 18.66 -21.93
C PRO A 135 -16.72 20.03 -22.59
N VAL A 136 -15.51 20.34 -23.05
CA VAL A 136 -15.28 21.51 -23.89
C VAL A 136 -15.75 21.13 -25.30
N PRO A 137 -16.65 21.90 -25.94
CA PRO A 137 -17.06 21.62 -27.30
C PRO A 137 -15.82 21.60 -28.23
N PRO A 138 -15.77 20.68 -29.21
CA PRO A 138 -14.67 20.64 -30.16
C PRO A 138 -14.52 22.00 -30.85
N ARG A 139 -13.30 22.56 -30.85
CA ARG A 139 -13.01 23.75 -31.67
C ARG A 139 -12.82 23.30 -33.12
N HIS A 140 -13.57 23.88 -34.06
CA HIS A 140 -13.33 23.69 -35.48
C HIS A 140 -12.02 24.41 -35.87
N ASN A 141 -11.13 23.72 -36.60
CA ASN A 141 -9.84 24.24 -37.04
C ASN A 141 -9.91 25.07 -38.34
N ASP A 142 -11.09 25.24 -38.93
CA ASP A 142 -11.24 25.64 -40.34
C ASP A 142 -11.60 27.12 -40.57
N CYS A 143 -11.42 27.99 -39.57
CA CYS A 143 -11.92 29.36 -39.63
C CYS A 143 -10.93 30.40 -40.18
N ASP A 144 -9.65 30.08 -40.37
CA ASP A 144 -8.60 31.10 -40.63
C ASP A 144 -8.20 31.28 -42.11
N THR A 145 -8.85 30.60 -43.07
CA THR A 145 -8.37 30.60 -44.48
C THR A 145 -9.05 31.62 -45.41
N LYS A 146 -9.96 32.47 -44.93
CA LYS A 146 -10.65 33.48 -45.77
C LYS A 146 -10.27 34.91 -45.41
N GLY A 147 -9.04 35.30 -45.72
CA GLY A 147 -8.57 36.66 -45.45
C GLY A 147 -7.36 37.10 -46.27
N ASN A 148 -7.31 36.82 -47.58
CA ASN A 148 -6.33 37.50 -48.44
C ASN A 148 -6.72 37.49 -49.94
N LEU A 149 -7.79 38.21 -50.30
CA LEU A 149 -7.99 38.69 -51.67
C LEU A 149 -7.66 40.18 -51.68
N ARG A 150 -6.39 40.51 -51.93
CA ARG A 150 -5.97 41.88 -52.26
C ARG A 150 -6.51 42.22 -53.66
N VAL A 151 -7.45 43.15 -53.70
CA VAL A 151 -7.89 43.84 -54.93
C VAL A 151 -6.69 44.64 -55.45
N VAL A 152 -6.20 44.30 -56.64
CA VAL A 152 -5.23 45.09 -57.39
C VAL A 152 -6.00 45.85 -58.47
N LYS A 153 -5.85 47.17 -58.47
CA LYS A 153 -6.40 48.11 -59.45
C LYS A 153 -5.76 47.95 -60.82
#